data_AF-A0A1M6QTI8-F1
#
_entry.id   AF-A0A1M6QTI8-F1
#
_cell.length_a   1.000
_cell.length_b   1.000
_cell.length_c   1.000
_cell.angle_alpha   90.00
_cell.angle_beta   90.00
_cell.angle_gamma   90.00
#
_symmetry.space_group_name_H-M   'P 1'
#
loop_
_entity.id
_entity.type
_entity.pdbx_description
1 polymer ?
#
loop_
_entity_poly.entity_id
_entity_poly.type
_entity_poly.pdbx_seq_one_letter_code
_entity_poly.pdbx_strand_id
1 'polypeptide(L)'
;MQDEVLIKRLKQRDMKAYEEVIDTYKNYVGAIVKSRISVSMRNEDIEEVVADVFVALWKQSDRLDAKKGNLKNYIGIIARNLAINKIRGNYNLLSIDDDMEITGDVSPEYEVMNRETRDILLHEVNTLKSLDKEIITKYYMEGETVKKIAEDMQLNPNTVKAKLLRARKKLKKSLLERGYSYENL
;
A
#
# COMPACT_ATOMS: atom_id res chain seq x y z
N MET A 1 1.85 -8.88 -24.43
CA MET A 1 1.54 -10.18 -25.08
C MET A 1 1.00 -11.24 -24.11
N GLN A 2 1.74 -11.76 -23.12
CA GLN A 2 1.20 -12.80 -22.21
C GLN A 2 0.08 -12.25 -21.30
N ASP A 3 0.29 -11.06 -20.71
CA ASP A 3 -0.74 -10.39 -19.90
C ASP A 3 -2.01 -10.03 -20.69
N GLU A 4 -1.88 -9.62 -21.95
CA GLU A 4 -3.05 -9.30 -22.79
C GLU A 4 -3.95 -10.51 -23.02
N VAL A 5 -3.35 -11.68 -23.24
CA VAL A 5 -4.08 -12.95 -23.39
C VAL A 5 -4.74 -13.31 -22.07
N LEU A 6 -4.02 -13.17 -20.96
CA LEU A 6 -4.53 -13.46 -19.62
C LEU A 6 -5.70 -12.53 -19.24
N ILE A 7 -5.59 -11.24 -19.51
CA ILE A 7 -6.64 -10.23 -19.30
C ILE A 7 -7.87 -10.56 -20.14
N LYS A 8 -7.71 -10.92 -21.42
CA LYS A 8 -8.85 -11.32 -22.27
C LYS A 8 -9.57 -12.54 -21.71
N ARG A 9 -8.84 -13.55 -21.24
CA ARG A 9 -9.42 -14.75 -20.63
C ARG A 9 -10.11 -14.44 -19.30
N LEU A 10 -9.53 -13.58 -18.46
CA LEU A 10 -10.18 -13.09 -17.23
C LEU A 10 -11.52 -12.39 -17.52
N LYS A 11 -11.58 -11.54 -18.55
CA LYS A 11 -12.84 -10.90 -18.99
C LYS A 11 -13.89 -11.89 -19.45
N GLN A 12 -13.47 -13.01 -20.00
CA GLN A 12 -14.36 -14.10 -20.41
C GLN A 12 -14.76 -15.01 -19.24
N ARG A 13 -14.39 -14.65 -18.00
CA ARG A 13 -14.63 -15.43 -16.78
C ARG A 13 -14.03 -16.85 -16.87
N ASP A 14 -12.87 -16.98 -17.51
CA ASP A 14 -12.09 -18.22 -17.53
C ASP A 14 -11.46 -18.48 -16.16
N MET A 15 -11.94 -19.52 -15.47
CA MET A 15 -11.46 -19.89 -14.14
C MET A 15 -10.01 -20.37 -14.14
N LYS A 16 -9.54 -21.01 -15.23
CA LYS A 16 -8.13 -21.43 -15.34
C LYS A 16 -7.20 -20.23 -15.45
N ALA A 17 -7.64 -19.17 -16.13
CA ALA A 17 -6.88 -17.94 -16.21
C ALA A 17 -6.79 -17.26 -14.83
N TYR A 18 -7.84 -17.35 -14.03
CA TYR A 18 -7.84 -16.84 -12.65
C TYR A 18 -6.87 -17.61 -11.74
N GLU A 19 -6.85 -18.94 -11.82
CA GLU A 19 -5.87 -19.77 -11.11
C GLU A 19 -4.42 -19.43 -11.52
N GLU A 20 -4.17 -19.30 -12.83
CA GLU A 20 -2.86 -18.91 -13.37
C GLU A 20 -2.40 -17.54 -12.83
N VAL A 21 -3.31 -16.58 -12.70
CA VAL A 21 -3.05 -15.26 -12.12
C VAL A 21 -2.71 -15.37 -10.64
N ILE A 22 -3.46 -16.17 -9.87
CA ILE A 22 -3.18 -16.39 -8.45
C ILE A 22 -1.78 -16.97 -8.28
N ASP A 23 -1.45 -18.04 -9.01
CA ASP A 23 -0.16 -18.69 -8.87
C ASP A 23 1.01 -17.79 -9.26
N THR A 24 0.82 -16.97 -10.29
CA THR A 24 1.83 -16.02 -10.76
C THR A 24 2.06 -14.89 -9.76
N TYR A 25 0.99 -14.34 -9.17
CA TYR A 25 1.06 -13.07 -8.45
C TYR A 25 0.88 -13.19 -6.93
N LYS A 26 0.54 -14.36 -6.35
CA LYS A 26 0.29 -14.51 -4.90
C LYS A 26 1.43 -14.02 -4.02
N ASN A 27 2.67 -14.34 -4.38
CA ASN A 27 3.84 -13.94 -3.60
C ASN A 27 4.06 -12.41 -3.68
N TYR A 28 3.92 -11.84 -4.88
CA TYR A 28 4.03 -10.41 -5.11
C TYR A 28 2.95 -9.61 -4.37
N VAL A 29 1.69 -10.06 -4.44
CA VAL A 29 0.58 -9.47 -3.69
C VAL A 29 0.83 -9.60 -2.19
N GLY A 30 1.24 -10.78 -1.72
CA GLY A 30 1.60 -11.02 -0.32
C GLY A 30 2.71 -10.11 0.19
N ALA A 31 3.74 -9.85 -0.62
CA ALA A 31 4.81 -8.92 -0.28
C ALA A 31 4.32 -7.48 -0.17
N ILE A 32 3.47 -7.02 -1.10
CA ILE A 32 2.86 -5.69 -1.03
C ILE A 32 2.02 -5.53 0.23
N VAL A 33 1.14 -6.51 0.51
CA VAL A 33 0.28 -6.50 1.68
C VAL A 33 1.12 -6.46 2.96
N LYS A 34 2.13 -7.33 3.08
CA LYS A 34 3.09 -7.36 4.20
C LYS A 34 3.88 -6.06 4.37
N SER A 35 4.23 -5.38 3.28
CA SER A 35 4.97 -4.11 3.33
C SER A 35 4.16 -2.95 3.91
N ARG A 36 2.81 -3.07 3.88
CA ARG A 36 1.90 -2.01 4.32
C ARG A 36 1.28 -2.29 5.68
N ILE A 37 1.10 -3.57 6.02
CA ILE A 37 0.49 -3.99 7.27
C ILE A 37 1.50 -3.92 8.43
N SER A 38 1.06 -3.36 9.55
CA SER A 38 1.86 -3.23 10.79
C SER A 38 2.31 -4.58 11.34
N VAL A 39 3.43 -4.55 12.09
CA VAL A 39 3.99 -5.68 12.84
C VAL A 39 2.99 -6.31 13.84
N SER A 40 1.88 -5.62 14.13
CA SER A 40 0.84 -6.07 15.07
C SER A 40 -0.28 -6.92 14.47
N MET A 41 -0.37 -7.13 13.15
CA MET A 41 -1.43 -7.96 12.53
C MET A 41 -1.03 -9.43 12.41
N ARG A 42 -2.02 -10.33 12.45
CA ARG A 42 -1.79 -11.78 12.35
C ARG A 42 -1.55 -12.18 10.89
N ASN A 43 -0.89 -13.31 10.68
CA ASN A 43 -0.72 -13.89 9.34
C ASN A 43 -2.07 -14.13 8.64
N GLU A 44 -3.10 -14.50 9.40
CA GLU A 44 -4.47 -14.67 8.94
C GLU A 44 -5.02 -13.39 8.27
N ASP A 45 -4.74 -12.21 8.84
CA ASP A 45 -5.21 -10.93 8.29
C ASP A 45 -4.52 -10.61 6.95
N ILE A 46 -3.27 -11.03 6.79
CA ILE A 46 -2.52 -10.88 5.53
C ILE A 46 -3.12 -11.81 4.47
N GLU A 47 -3.36 -13.08 4.81
CA GLU A 47 -3.96 -14.04 3.88
C GLU A 47 -5.34 -13.61 3.42
N GLU A 48 -6.15 -13.05 4.32
CA GLU A 48 -7.47 -12.50 4.00
C GLU A 48 -7.37 -11.35 2.98
N VAL A 49 -6.50 -10.36 3.22
CA VAL A 49 -6.32 -9.25 2.27
C VAL A 49 -5.79 -9.75 0.93
N VAL A 50 -4.86 -10.71 0.93
CA VAL A 50 -4.36 -11.31 -0.31
C VAL A 50 -5.51 -11.97 -1.09
N ALA A 51 -6.39 -12.71 -0.43
CA ALA A 51 -7.56 -13.31 -1.06
C ALA A 51 -8.51 -12.22 -1.63
N ASP A 52 -8.76 -11.16 -0.86
CA ASP A 52 -9.61 -10.04 -1.29
C ASP A 52 -9.08 -9.33 -2.54
N VAL A 53 -7.76 -9.24 -2.72
CA VAL A 53 -7.14 -8.70 -3.95
C VAL A 53 -7.56 -9.48 -5.18
N PHE A 54 -7.46 -10.80 -5.11
CA PHE A 54 -7.83 -11.65 -6.25
C PHE A 54 -9.34 -11.64 -6.48
N VAL A 55 -10.16 -11.62 -5.43
CA VAL A 55 -11.62 -11.45 -5.56
C VAL A 55 -11.97 -10.11 -6.21
N ALA A 56 -11.32 -9.02 -5.82
CA ALA A 56 -11.52 -7.71 -6.42
C ALA A 56 -11.10 -7.68 -7.90
N LEU A 57 -9.94 -8.26 -8.22
CA LEU A 57 -9.47 -8.41 -9.60
C LEU A 57 -10.48 -9.18 -10.44
N TRP A 58 -11.01 -10.30 -9.92
CA TRP A 58 -12.03 -11.08 -10.62
C TRP A 58 -13.29 -10.26 -10.85
N LYS A 59 -13.82 -9.57 -9.83
CA LYS A 59 -15.04 -8.75 -9.97
C LYS A 59 -14.85 -7.61 -10.97
N GLN A 60 -13.67 -7.02 -11.03
CA GLN A 60 -13.36 -5.86 -11.87
C GLN A 60 -12.70 -6.23 -13.21
N SER A 61 -12.58 -7.52 -13.54
CA SER A 61 -11.91 -8.02 -14.75
C SER A 61 -12.39 -7.33 -16.02
N ASP A 62 -13.69 -7.01 -16.10
CA ASP A 62 -14.33 -6.41 -17.27
C ASP A 62 -13.80 -4.98 -17.55
N ARG A 63 -13.34 -4.28 -16.50
CA ARG A 63 -12.78 -2.93 -16.56
C ARG A 63 -11.29 -2.89 -16.92
N LEU A 64 -10.60 -4.04 -16.94
CA LEU A 64 -9.18 -4.12 -17.28
C LEU A 64 -8.95 -3.65 -18.72
N ASP A 65 -8.13 -2.64 -18.94
CA ASP A 65 -7.74 -2.27 -20.30
C ASP A 65 -6.45 -2.98 -20.69
N ALA A 66 -6.59 -4.02 -21.51
CA ALA A 66 -5.47 -4.82 -22.02
C ALA A 66 -4.45 -3.99 -22.81
N LYS A 67 -4.81 -2.79 -23.28
CA LYS A 67 -3.91 -1.90 -24.04
C LYS A 67 -3.23 -0.83 -23.18
N LYS A 68 -3.72 -0.56 -21.96
CA LYS A 68 -3.25 0.57 -21.13
C LYS A 68 -2.37 0.17 -19.94
N GLY A 69 -2.11 -1.10 -19.69
CA GLY A 69 -1.24 -1.44 -18.56
C GLY A 69 -0.86 -2.92 -18.44
N ASN A 70 0.24 -3.13 -17.72
CA ASN A 70 0.71 -4.43 -17.26
C ASN A 70 -0.17 -4.92 -16.08
N LEU A 71 -0.62 -6.18 -16.13
CA LEU A 71 -1.51 -6.78 -15.13
C LEU A 71 -0.90 -6.72 -13.72
N LYS A 72 0.43 -6.80 -13.63
CA LYS A 72 1.21 -6.67 -12.39
C LYS A 72 1.02 -5.30 -11.71
N ASN A 73 0.96 -4.22 -12.49
CA ASN A 73 0.75 -2.88 -11.93
C ASN A 73 -0.66 -2.75 -11.38
N TYR A 74 -1.66 -3.24 -12.13
CA TYR A 74 -3.06 -3.20 -11.70
C TYR A 74 -3.29 -3.99 -10.40
N ILE A 75 -2.82 -5.24 -10.33
CA ILE A 75 -2.97 -6.06 -9.13
C ILE A 75 -2.21 -5.47 -7.93
N GLY A 76 -1.06 -4.82 -8.17
CA GLY A 76 -0.31 -4.11 -7.14
C GLY A 76 -1.06 -2.91 -6.56
N ILE A 77 -1.81 -2.18 -7.39
CA ILE A 77 -2.67 -1.06 -6.94
C ILE A 77 -3.80 -1.58 -6.06
N ILE A 78 -4.50 -2.64 -6.48
CA ILE A 78 -5.56 -3.27 -5.67
C ILE A 78 -5.00 -3.72 -4.33
N ALA A 79 -3.86 -4.42 -4.34
CA ALA A 79 -3.19 -4.90 -3.13
C ALA A 79 -2.85 -3.78 -2.15
N ARG A 80 -2.29 -2.67 -2.66
CA ARG A 80 -1.99 -1.50 -1.84
C ARG A 80 -3.25 -0.91 -1.22
N ASN A 81 -4.32 -0.75 -2.00
CA ASN A 81 -5.56 -0.12 -1.55
C ASN A 81 -6.26 -0.96 -0.48
N LEU A 82 -6.40 -2.27 -0.72
CA LEU A 82 -7.04 -3.17 0.24
C LEU A 82 -6.23 -3.32 1.53
N ALA A 83 -4.90 -3.38 1.45
CA ALA A 83 -4.06 -3.37 2.64
C ALA A 83 -4.24 -2.10 3.46
N ILE A 84 -4.25 -0.92 2.82
CA ILE A 84 -4.49 0.37 3.51
C ILE A 84 -5.91 0.41 4.13
N ASN A 85 -6.91 -0.09 3.42
CA ASN A 85 -8.30 -0.12 3.89
C ASN A 85 -8.48 -1.03 5.11
N LYS A 86 -7.84 -2.21 5.10
CA LYS A 86 -7.80 -3.15 6.24
C LYS A 86 -7.23 -2.47 7.49
N ILE A 87 -6.10 -1.76 7.36
CA ILE A 87 -5.48 -1.06 8.49
C ILE A 87 -6.38 0.08 8.99
N ARG A 88 -7.05 0.80 8.08
CA ARG A 88 -7.98 1.88 8.44
C ARG A 88 -9.28 1.41 9.09
N GLY A 89 -9.53 0.10 9.17
CA GLY A 89 -10.78 -0.48 9.68
C GLY A 89 -11.98 -0.27 8.77
N ASN A 90 -11.77 0.19 7.53
CA ASN A 90 -12.83 0.44 6.55
C ASN A 90 -12.91 -0.73 5.56
N TYR A 91 -13.80 -1.70 5.83
CA TYR A 91 -14.08 -2.82 4.91
C TYR A 91 -15.03 -2.42 3.77
N ASN A 92 -14.76 -1.31 3.08
CA ASN A 92 -15.43 -1.05 1.81
C ASN A 92 -14.61 -1.67 0.68
N LEU A 93 -14.92 -2.93 0.37
CA LEU A 93 -14.42 -3.72 -0.75
C LEU A 93 -14.64 -3.08 -2.14
N LEU A 94 -15.36 -1.95 -2.22
CA LEU A 94 -15.95 -1.41 -3.45
C LEU A 94 -15.60 0.05 -3.77
N SER A 95 -14.86 0.76 -2.91
CA SER A 95 -14.46 2.15 -3.19
C SER A 95 -12.99 2.19 -3.56
N ILE A 96 -12.68 1.77 -4.79
CA ILE A 96 -11.52 2.34 -5.48
C ILE A 96 -12.04 3.66 -6.03
N ASP A 97 -11.74 4.78 -5.37
CA ASP A 97 -12.09 6.10 -5.90
C ASP A 97 -11.54 6.23 -7.33
N ASP A 98 -12.40 6.70 -8.24
CA ASP A 98 -12.11 6.88 -9.68
C ASP A 98 -11.03 7.96 -9.96
N ASP A 99 -10.51 8.63 -8.92
CA ASP A 99 -9.60 9.78 -8.99
C ASP A 99 -8.10 9.43 -8.88
N MET A 100 -7.67 8.25 -9.33
CA MET A 100 -6.25 7.89 -9.34
C MET A 100 -5.64 7.88 -10.74
N GLU A 101 -4.80 8.89 -10.99
CA GLU A 101 -3.80 8.86 -12.06
C GLU A 101 -2.94 7.60 -11.94
N ILE A 102 -2.91 6.81 -13.02
CA ILE A 102 -1.99 5.71 -13.22
C ILE A 102 -0.59 6.31 -13.38
N THR A 103 0.11 6.57 -12.27
CA THR A 103 1.53 6.91 -12.28
C THR A 103 2.25 6.06 -11.24
N GLY A 104 3.07 5.12 -11.70
CA GLY A 104 3.90 4.30 -10.84
C GLY A 104 4.16 2.93 -11.43
N ASP A 105 5.31 2.81 -12.06
CA ASP A 105 5.89 1.52 -12.44
C ASP A 105 6.21 0.75 -11.16
N VAL A 106 5.62 -0.43 -10.97
CA VAL A 106 5.87 -1.26 -9.80
C VAL A 106 6.89 -2.34 -10.18
N SER A 107 8.16 -1.95 -10.20
CA SER A 107 9.27 -2.84 -10.49
C SER A 107 9.57 -3.79 -9.31
N PRO A 108 9.93 -5.07 -9.58
CA PRO A 108 10.40 -6.03 -8.57
C PRO A 108 11.75 -5.66 -7.92
N GLU A 109 12.45 -4.61 -8.36
CA GLU A 109 13.65 -4.10 -7.68
C GLU A 109 13.37 -3.54 -6.26
N TYR A 110 12.10 -3.33 -5.89
CA TYR A 110 11.68 -2.83 -4.57
C TYR A 110 11.89 -3.80 -3.40
N GLU A 111 12.17 -5.09 -3.65
CA GLU A 111 12.22 -6.11 -2.59
C GLU A 111 13.59 -6.28 -1.91
N VAL A 112 14.70 -5.86 -2.54
CA VAL A 112 16.05 -6.10 -1.97
C VAL A 112 16.58 -4.89 -1.16
N MET A 113 15.97 -3.72 -1.27
CA MET A 113 16.53 -2.45 -0.78
C MET A 113 16.15 -2.06 0.67
N ASN A 114 15.60 -2.97 1.49
CA ASN A 114 14.62 -2.57 2.52
C ASN A 114 14.83 -3.02 3.98
N ARG A 115 16.05 -3.42 4.40
CA ARG A 115 16.38 -3.48 5.84
C ARG A 115 17.12 -2.23 6.30
N GLU A 116 18.21 -1.87 5.64
CA GLU A 116 19.00 -0.67 5.98
C GLU A 116 18.18 0.61 5.84
N THR A 117 17.46 0.77 4.72
CA THR A 117 16.54 1.90 4.50
C THR A 117 15.43 1.95 5.56
N ARG A 118 14.93 0.79 5.99
CA ARG A 118 13.89 0.68 7.02
C ARG A 118 14.44 1.04 8.40
N ASP A 119 15.62 0.56 8.75
CA ASP A 119 16.27 0.85 10.04
C ASP A 119 16.62 2.34 10.15
N ILE A 120 17.05 2.95 9.05
CA ILE A 120 17.29 4.39 8.96
C ILE A 120 15.99 5.18 9.11
N LEU A 121 14.92 4.76 8.43
CA LEU A 121 13.62 5.41 8.55
C LEU A 121 13.09 5.31 10.00
N LEU A 122 13.20 4.14 10.64
CA LEU A 122 12.80 3.93 12.02
C LEU A 122 13.65 4.76 12.99
N HIS A 123 14.95 4.84 12.77
CA HIS A 123 15.84 5.72 13.51
C HIS A 123 15.38 7.19 13.38
N GLU A 124 15.06 7.65 12.18
CA GLU A 124 14.60 9.02 11.95
C GLU A 124 13.24 9.32 12.59
N VAL A 125 12.31 8.37 12.56
CA VAL A 125 11.05 8.48 13.28
C VAL A 125 11.29 8.58 14.79
N ASN A 126 12.28 7.88 15.33
CA ASN A 126 12.67 7.97 16.74
C ASN A 126 13.29 9.33 17.13
N THR A 127 13.79 10.14 16.18
CA THR A 127 14.29 11.51 16.46
C THR A 127 13.18 12.58 16.46
N LEU A 128 11.93 12.21 16.17
CA LEU A 128 10.79 13.11 16.27
C LEU A 128 10.45 13.37 17.75
N LYS A 129 9.89 14.56 18.05
CA LYS A 129 9.35 14.85 19.39
C LYS A 129 8.25 13.84 19.69
N SER A 130 8.09 13.45 20.97
CA SER A 130 7.17 12.38 21.40
C SER A 130 5.79 12.46 20.74
N LEU A 131 5.17 13.64 20.76
CA LEU A 131 3.85 13.87 20.17
C LEU A 131 3.81 13.72 18.64
N ASP A 132 4.85 14.16 17.94
CA ASP A 132 4.92 14.04 16.47
C ASP A 132 5.25 12.60 16.05
N LYS A 133 6.07 11.90 16.86
CA LYS A 133 6.35 10.47 16.70
C LYS A 133 5.07 9.66 16.85
N GLU A 134 4.33 9.89 17.93
CA GLU A 134 3.08 9.18 18.21
C GLU A 134 2.06 9.37 17.10
N ILE A 135 1.84 10.61 16.64
CA ILE A 135 0.94 10.89 15.50
C ILE A 135 1.39 10.18 14.22
N ILE A 136 2.70 10.14 13.95
CA ILE A 136 3.26 9.45 12.78
C ILE A 136 3.08 7.93 12.89
N THR A 137 3.33 7.36 14.07
CA THR A 137 3.14 5.93 14.35
C THR A 137 1.67 5.56 14.19
N LYS A 138 0.75 6.28 14.84
CA LYS A 138 -0.69 6.07 14.73
C LYS A 138 -1.18 6.16 13.28
N TYR A 139 -0.71 7.15 12.52
CA TYR A 139 -1.17 7.36 11.15
C TYR A 139 -0.57 6.38 10.13
N TYR A 140 0.75 6.14 10.17
CA TYR A 140 1.45 5.37 9.14
C TYR A 140 1.67 3.91 9.50
N MET A 141 1.79 3.60 10.80
CA MET A 141 2.02 2.23 11.27
C MET A 141 0.69 1.61 11.68
N GLU A 142 -0.12 2.30 12.49
CA GLU A 142 -1.41 1.79 12.97
C GLU A 142 -2.58 2.12 12.02
N GLY A 143 -2.33 2.93 10.97
CA GLY A 143 -3.30 3.35 9.94
C GLY A 143 -4.55 4.06 10.45
N GLU A 144 -4.47 4.68 11.62
CA GLU A 144 -5.56 5.48 12.17
C GLU A 144 -5.85 6.71 11.29
N THR A 145 -7.13 7.09 11.22
CA THR A 145 -7.52 8.31 10.50
C THR A 145 -7.14 9.56 11.28
N VAL A 146 -6.93 10.68 10.59
CA VAL A 146 -6.70 11.99 11.23
C VAL A 146 -7.78 12.32 12.26
N LYS A 147 -9.04 11.95 11.98
CA LYS A 147 -10.17 12.16 12.88
C LYS A 147 -10.01 11.34 14.15
N LYS A 148 -9.72 10.04 14.02
CA LYS A 148 -9.51 9.14 15.16
C LYS A 148 -8.32 9.57 16.02
N ILE A 149 -7.19 9.91 15.39
CA ILE A 149 -6.00 10.43 16.11
C ILE A 149 -6.33 11.73 16.84
N ALA A 150 -7.10 12.62 16.22
CA ALA A 150 -7.53 13.87 16.86
C ALA A 150 -8.42 13.60 18.09
N GLU A 151 -9.34 12.65 18.00
CA GLU A 151 -10.20 12.24 19.12
C GLU A 151 -9.39 11.59 20.25
N ASP A 152 -8.59 10.57 19.94
CA ASP A 152 -7.80 9.80 20.91
C ASP A 152 -6.77 10.66 21.65
N MET A 153 -6.16 11.62 20.95
CA MET A 153 -5.13 12.50 21.50
C MET A 153 -5.67 13.85 21.98
N GLN A 154 -6.99 14.07 21.93
CA GLN A 154 -7.66 15.32 22.29
C GLN A 154 -7.05 16.55 21.56
N LEU A 155 -6.79 16.40 20.26
CA LEU A 155 -6.22 17.42 19.38
C LEU A 155 -7.25 17.91 18.35
N ASN A 156 -7.02 19.09 17.80
CA ASN A 156 -7.75 19.52 16.62
C ASN A 156 -7.28 18.73 15.37
N PRO A 157 -8.17 18.25 14.48
CA PRO A 157 -7.79 17.59 13.23
C PRO A 157 -6.79 18.36 12.37
N ASN A 158 -6.88 19.69 12.33
CA ASN A 158 -5.93 20.55 11.62
C ASN A 158 -4.54 20.54 12.29
N THR A 159 -4.48 20.42 13.62
CA THR A 159 -3.22 20.21 14.35
C THR A 159 -2.57 18.90 13.97
N VAL A 160 -3.34 17.81 13.90
CA VAL A 160 -2.85 16.49 13.46
C VAL A 160 -2.32 16.57 12.02
N LYS A 161 -3.06 17.17 11.08
CA LYS A 161 -2.60 17.38 9.69
C LYS A 161 -1.31 18.19 9.62
N ALA A 162 -1.22 19.30 10.36
CA ALA A 162 -0.04 20.16 10.39
C ALA A 162 1.18 19.41 10.95
N LYS A 163 1.00 18.59 11.98
CA LYS A 163 2.06 17.76 12.55
C LYS A 163 2.52 16.66 11.60
N LEU A 164 1.59 15.95 10.95
CA LEU A 164 1.92 14.97 9.90
C LEU A 164 2.72 15.59 8.75
N LEU A 165 2.36 16.81 8.32
CA LEU A 165 3.09 17.52 7.28
C LEU A 165 4.51 17.90 7.74
N ARG A 166 4.65 18.45 8.95
CA ARG A 166 5.95 18.85 9.52
C ARG A 166 6.87 17.66 9.71
N ALA A 167 6.35 16.57 10.26
CA ALA A 167 7.11 15.34 10.45
C ALA A 167 7.57 14.76 9.10
N ARG A 168 6.70 14.68 8.08
CA ARG A 168 7.11 14.28 6.72
C ARG A 168 8.23 15.14 6.16
N LYS A 169 8.13 16.47 6.29
CA LYS A 169 9.18 17.39 5.82
C LYS A 169 10.52 17.14 6.54
N LYS A 170 10.48 16.91 7.86
CA LYS A 170 11.66 16.62 8.66
C LYS A 170 12.30 15.28 8.26
N LEU A 171 11.50 14.22 8.13
CA LEU A 171 11.96 12.91 7.69
C LEU A 171 12.55 12.97 6.28
N LYS A 172 11.87 13.63 5.33
CA LYS A 172 12.39 13.82 3.96
C LYS A 172 13.74 14.56 3.96
N LYS A 173 13.86 15.65 4.72
CA LYS A 173 15.11 16.40 4.82
C LYS A 173 16.26 15.53 5.36
N SER A 174 16.00 14.79 6.44
CA SER A 174 17.01 13.94 7.07
C SER A 174 17.47 12.78 6.16
N LEU A 175 16.53 12.18 5.44
CA LEU A 175 16.85 11.14 4.45
C LEU A 175 17.70 11.69 3.30
N LEU A 176 17.37 12.88 2.78
CA LEU A 176 18.17 13.54 1.74
C LEU A 176 19.58 13.91 2.23
N GLU A 177 19.73 14.41 3.46
CA GLU A 177 21.03 14.71 4.08
C GLU A 177 21.91 13.45 4.24
N ARG A 178 21.28 12.27 4.30
CA ARG A 178 21.94 10.96 4.35
C ARG A 178 22.14 10.31 2.98
N GLY A 179 21.82 11.00 1.89
CA GLY A 179 22.05 10.53 0.52
C GLY A 179 20.91 9.72 -0.08
N TYR A 180 19.77 9.59 0.59
CA TYR A 180 18.60 8.88 0.06
C TYR A 180 17.73 9.83 -0.77
N SER A 181 17.64 9.60 -2.10
CA SER A 181 16.78 10.35 -3.02
C SER A 181 15.70 9.42 -3.62
N TYR A 182 14.62 10.00 -4.16
CA TYR A 182 13.58 9.24 -4.88
C TYR A 182 14.09 8.52 -6.14
N GLU A 183 15.29 8.86 -6.62
CA GLU A 183 15.92 8.22 -7.78
C GLU A 183 16.79 7.02 -7.38
N ASN A 184 17.13 6.91 -6.09
CA ASN A 184 17.93 5.83 -5.51
C ASN A 184 17.12 5.03 -4.44
N LEU A 185 15.79 5.14 -4.48
CA LEU A 185 14.79 4.45 -3.63
C LEU A 185 13.73 3.78 -4.50
#